data_AF-A0A7S3R4U5-F1
#
_entry.id   AF-A0A7S3R4U5-F1
#
_cell.length_a   1.000
_cell.length_b   1.000
_cell.length_c   1.000
_cell.angle_alpha   90.00
_cell.angle_beta   90.00
_cell.angle_gamma   90.00
#
_symmetry.space_group_name_H-M   'P 1'
#
loop_
_entity.id
_entity.type
_entity.pdbx_description
1 polymer ?
#
loop_
_entity_poly.entity_id
_entity_poly.type
_entity_poly.pdbx_seq_one_letter_code
_entity_poly.pdbx_strand_id
1 'polypeptide(L)'
;RGSSSSSRSSKGLYQTGVSVLALSGPVKMDLMVAQGCRPLSPYVWHIEEVAKDSNCVLALRREGPEEGQLAAAAVEPLEALREEIRAAVLSEVELTVLLANLNVGLAPDALVGQTQKLAPHDFLIRPLALDPRGMIAVGDYVRTGQRLRFMVREKASAEQDLISHGTALKKRQLQCLMEGTPLDPPIATLLFSCVGRGSNLHSKNSFDARTVASFLPVPTSGFLGNGEIGKVGSTTHLHGFTCAVGVLRAGKGMPLPPAARMPAEKNS
;
A
#
# COMPACT_ATOMS: atom_id res chain seq x y z
N ARG A 1 11.14 -36.21 39.48
CA ARG A 1 12.22 -36.12 40.50
C ARG A 1 13.51 -35.84 39.77
N GLY A 2 14.22 -34.78 40.15
CA GLY A 2 15.43 -34.29 39.48
C GLY A 2 15.44 -32.77 39.42
N SER A 3 15.59 -32.13 40.58
CA SER A 3 15.82 -30.69 40.73
C SER A 3 17.32 -30.40 40.70
N SER A 4 17.75 -29.47 39.87
CA SER A 4 18.95 -28.67 40.13
C SER A 4 18.69 -27.23 39.72
N SER A 5 18.57 -26.38 40.73
CA SER A 5 18.43 -24.95 40.65
C SER A 5 19.77 -24.28 40.30
N SER A 6 19.80 -23.48 39.23
CA SER A 6 20.64 -22.28 39.20
C SER A 6 19.89 -21.17 38.48
N SER A 7 19.60 -20.10 39.22
CA SER A 7 18.84 -18.95 38.82
C SER A 7 19.58 -18.10 37.78
N ARG A 8 19.02 -18.05 36.57
CA ARG A 8 18.90 -16.85 35.73
C ARG A 8 17.73 -17.11 34.79
N SER A 9 16.55 -16.61 35.17
CA SER A 9 15.39 -16.56 34.28
C SER A 9 15.73 -15.59 33.14
N SER A 10 16.37 -16.08 32.07
CA SER A 10 16.29 -15.44 30.77
C SER A 10 14.83 -15.57 30.32
N LYS A 11 13.98 -14.60 30.68
CA LYS A 11 12.67 -14.46 30.05
C LYS A 11 12.93 -14.46 28.54
N GLY A 12 12.40 -15.49 27.88
CA GLY A 12 12.89 -15.96 26.59
C GLY A 12 12.82 -14.92 25.50
N LEU A 13 13.96 -14.67 24.85
CA LEU A 13 13.98 -14.11 23.51
C LEU A 13 13.49 -15.21 22.56
N TYR A 14 12.32 -15.02 21.97
CA TYR A 14 11.82 -15.89 20.91
C TYR A 14 12.24 -15.28 19.57
N GLN A 15 12.91 -16.08 18.73
CA GLN A 15 13.35 -15.65 17.39
C GLN A 15 12.23 -15.79 16.34
N THR A 16 11.21 -16.61 16.64
CA THR A 16 10.04 -16.85 15.78
C THR A 16 8.78 -16.94 16.64
N GLY A 17 7.65 -16.57 16.06
CA GLY A 17 6.35 -16.61 16.73
C GLY A 17 5.34 -15.70 16.06
N VAL A 18 4.11 -15.74 16.56
CA VAL A 18 3.02 -14.85 16.14
C VAL A 18 2.36 -14.24 17.37
N SER A 19 2.11 -12.94 17.30
CA SER A 19 1.33 -12.21 18.29
C SER A 19 0.05 -11.72 17.62
N VAL A 20 -1.10 -12.05 18.20
CA VAL A 20 -2.42 -11.67 17.67
C VAL A 20 -3.15 -10.82 18.69
N LEU A 21 -3.68 -9.68 18.24
CA LEU A 21 -4.58 -8.83 19.02
C LEU A 21 -5.99 -8.93 18.43
N ALA A 22 -6.93 -9.45 19.21
CA ALA A 22 -8.34 -9.42 18.88
C ALA A 22 -9.04 -8.28 19.64
N LEU A 23 -9.80 -7.46 18.92
CA LEU A 23 -10.60 -6.37 19.50
C LEU A 23 -12.08 -6.77 19.48
N SER A 24 -12.77 -6.58 20.60
CA SER A 24 -14.18 -6.93 20.77
C SER A 24 -14.94 -5.86 21.56
N GLY A 25 -16.25 -5.78 21.36
CA GLY A 25 -17.12 -4.79 22.01
C GLY A 25 -17.52 -3.66 21.06
N PRO A 26 -17.97 -2.50 21.58
CA PRO A 26 -18.39 -1.35 20.78
C PRO A 26 -17.16 -0.60 20.21
N VAL A 27 -16.31 -1.28 19.46
CA VAL A 27 -15.15 -0.72 18.77
C VAL A 27 -15.25 -1.03 17.28
N LYS A 28 -15.02 -0.03 16.45
CA LYS A 28 -14.90 -0.19 14.99
C LYS A 28 -13.48 0.14 14.55
N MET A 29 -13.04 -0.48 13.47
CA MET A 29 -11.74 -0.17 12.86
C MET A 29 -11.95 0.16 11.39
N ASP A 30 -11.69 1.42 11.03
CA ASP A 30 -11.53 1.79 9.63
C ASP A 30 -10.10 1.48 9.20
N LEU A 31 -9.92 1.08 7.94
CA LEU A 31 -8.60 0.84 7.38
C LEU A 31 -8.26 1.95 6.38
N MET A 32 -7.01 2.39 6.46
CA MET A 32 -6.40 3.30 5.51
C MET A 32 -5.07 2.68 5.07
N VAL A 33 -4.89 2.47 3.76
CA VAL A 33 -3.75 1.74 3.20
C VAL A 33 -3.11 2.58 2.10
N ALA A 34 -1.93 3.11 2.37
CA ALA A 34 -1.16 3.93 1.42
C ALA A 34 0.03 3.12 0.88
N GLN A 35 -0.01 2.71 -0.38
CA GLN A 35 1.04 1.91 -1.02
C GLN A 35 2.23 2.76 -1.51
N GLY A 36 2.01 4.07 -1.64
CA GLY A 36 3.05 5.06 -1.93
C GLY A 36 3.73 4.90 -3.28
N CYS A 37 2.98 4.44 -4.29
CA CYS A 37 3.41 4.39 -5.67
C CYS A 37 2.42 5.15 -6.55
N ARG A 38 2.92 5.84 -7.55
CA ARG A 38 2.11 6.45 -8.61
C ARG A 38 2.19 5.62 -9.89
N PRO A 39 1.18 5.65 -10.76
CA PRO A 39 1.33 5.13 -12.11
C PRO A 39 2.46 5.84 -12.84
N LEU A 40 3.21 5.08 -13.65
CA LEU A 40 4.19 5.63 -14.58
C LEU A 40 3.48 6.46 -15.67
N SER A 41 2.38 5.90 -16.21
CA SER A 41 1.54 6.51 -17.24
C SER A 41 0.04 6.22 -16.97
N PRO A 42 -0.90 6.77 -17.77
CA PRO A 42 -2.30 6.42 -17.65
C PRO A 42 -2.64 5.01 -18.16
N TYR A 43 -1.69 4.30 -18.79
CA TYR A 43 -1.95 3.01 -19.42
C TYR A 43 -2.21 1.89 -18.42
N VAL A 44 -3.01 0.94 -18.87
CA VAL A 44 -3.30 -0.34 -18.25
C VAL A 44 -3.05 -1.41 -19.30
N TRP A 45 -2.44 -2.51 -18.88
CA TRP A 45 -2.10 -3.63 -19.74
C TRP A 45 -2.81 -4.89 -19.27
N HIS A 46 -3.32 -5.70 -20.18
CA HIS A 46 -3.77 -7.05 -19.91
C HIS A 46 -2.60 -8.01 -20.12
N ILE A 47 -2.38 -8.89 -19.15
CA ILE A 47 -1.43 -10.00 -19.27
C ILE A 47 -2.04 -11.03 -20.21
N GLU A 48 -1.45 -11.20 -21.39
CA GLU A 48 -1.93 -12.15 -22.39
C GLU A 48 -1.27 -13.52 -22.20
N GLU A 49 0.01 -13.51 -21.83
CA GLU A 49 0.81 -14.73 -21.70
C GLU A 49 1.74 -14.65 -20.49
N VAL A 50 1.84 -15.77 -19.78
CA VAL A 50 2.73 -15.98 -18.62
C VAL A 50 3.54 -17.24 -18.87
N ALA A 51 4.83 -17.20 -18.56
CA ALA A 51 5.70 -18.36 -18.68
C ALA A 51 5.27 -19.46 -17.71
N LYS A 52 5.31 -20.70 -18.18
CA LYS A 52 4.95 -21.88 -17.39
C LYS A 52 5.80 -21.96 -16.11
N ASP A 53 5.15 -22.27 -14.98
CA ASP A 53 5.78 -22.51 -13.68
C ASP A 53 6.66 -21.35 -13.15
N SER A 54 6.40 -20.12 -13.59
CA SER A 54 7.11 -18.92 -13.14
C SER A 54 6.20 -17.69 -13.11
N ASN A 55 6.63 -16.64 -12.41
CA ASN A 55 5.90 -15.37 -12.35
C ASN A 55 6.39 -14.38 -13.44
N CYS A 56 6.73 -14.90 -14.62
CA CYS A 56 7.25 -14.10 -15.73
C CYS A 56 6.15 -13.81 -16.75
N VAL A 57 5.85 -12.53 -16.92
CA VAL A 57 4.95 -12.04 -17.98
C VAL A 57 5.69 -12.09 -19.31
N LEU A 58 5.03 -12.64 -20.33
CA LEU A 58 5.58 -12.84 -21.68
C LEU A 58 4.98 -11.89 -22.72
N ALA A 59 3.70 -11.54 -22.55
CA ALA A 59 3.00 -10.68 -23.48
C ALA A 59 1.97 -9.79 -22.76
N LEU A 60 1.89 -8.54 -23.19
CA LEU A 60 0.98 -7.53 -22.69
C LEU A 60 0.15 -6.95 -23.83
N ARG A 61 -1.15 -6.72 -23.61
CA ARG A 61 -2.03 -6.03 -24.55
C ARG A 61 -2.60 -4.77 -23.90
N ARG A 62 -2.42 -3.62 -24.54
CA ARG A 62 -2.84 -2.33 -23.98
C ARG A 62 -4.36 -2.22 -23.93
N GLU A 63 -4.89 -1.73 -22.81
CA GLU A 63 -6.29 -1.30 -22.69
C GLU A 63 -6.51 -0.05 -23.56
N GLY A 64 -7.63 -0.01 -24.28
CA GLY A 64 -8.01 1.06 -25.18
C GLY A 64 -8.65 2.25 -24.46
N PRO A 65 -8.94 3.34 -25.18
CA PRO A 65 -9.62 4.51 -24.61
C PRO A 65 -11.05 4.19 -24.17
N GLU A 66 -11.74 3.25 -24.81
CA GLU A 66 -13.08 2.81 -24.44
C GLU A 66 -13.04 1.60 -23.50
N GLU A 67 -14.05 1.51 -22.63
CA GLU A 67 -14.15 0.41 -21.65
C GLU A 67 -14.25 -0.95 -22.35
N GLY A 68 -13.41 -1.90 -21.94
CA GLY A 68 -13.36 -3.23 -22.56
C GLY A 68 -12.69 -3.28 -23.94
N GLN A 69 -12.24 -2.16 -24.48
CA GLN A 69 -11.47 -2.14 -25.72
C GLN A 69 -10.02 -2.55 -25.45
N LEU A 70 -9.44 -3.34 -26.35
CA LEU A 70 -8.04 -3.75 -26.30
C LEU A 70 -7.33 -3.39 -27.60
N ALA A 71 -6.02 -3.14 -27.51
CA ALA A 71 -5.18 -2.97 -28.69
C ALA A 71 -5.18 -4.23 -29.58
N ALA A 72 -5.02 -4.02 -30.89
CA ALA A 72 -5.11 -5.08 -31.89
C ALA A 72 -4.07 -6.19 -31.69
N ALA A 73 -2.86 -5.84 -31.22
CA ALA A 73 -1.78 -6.77 -30.99
C ALA A 73 -1.28 -6.69 -29.54
N ALA A 74 -0.84 -7.84 -29.03
CA ALA A 74 -0.02 -7.90 -27.83
C ALA A 74 1.44 -7.54 -28.18
N VAL A 75 2.18 -7.06 -27.19
CA VAL A 75 3.59 -6.67 -27.29
C VAL A 75 4.38 -7.32 -26.17
N GLU A 76 5.71 -7.38 -26.34
CA GLU A 76 6.61 -7.81 -25.28
C GLU A 76 6.60 -6.80 -24.11
N PRO A 77 6.74 -7.26 -22.85
CA PRO A 77 6.72 -6.39 -21.67
C PRO A 77 7.78 -5.27 -21.71
N LEU A 78 8.97 -5.55 -22.24
CA LEU A 78 10.01 -4.54 -22.41
C LEU A 78 9.62 -3.46 -23.43
N GLU A 79 8.92 -3.82 -24.51
CA GLU A 79 8.42 -2.83 -25.47
C GLU A 79 7.30 -1.97 -24.86
N ALA A 80 6.38 -2.58 -24.11
CA ALA A 80 5.36 -1.85 -23.35
C ALA A 80 5.99 -0.84 -22.37
N LEU A 81 7.02 -1.26 -21.63
CA LEU A 81 7.75 -0.37 -20.72
C LEU A 81 8.48 0.74 -21.47
N ARG A 82 9.15 0.42 -22.59
CA ARG A 82 9.84 1.41 -23.44
C ARG A 82 8.86 2.47 -23.96
N GLU A 83 7.66 2.07 -24.34
CA GLU A 83 6.59 2.99 -24.76
C GLU A 83 6.24 3.98 -23.64
N GLU A 84 5.98 3.48 -22.43
CA GLU A 84 5.64 4.35 -21.29
C GLU A 84 6.78 5.27 -20.87
N ILE A 85 8.02 4.76 -20.86
CA ILE A 85 9.20 5.55 -20.53
C ILE A 85 9.39 6.70 -21.53
N ARG A 86 9.27 6.44 -22.84
CA ARG A 86 9.39 7.49 -23.87
C ARG A 86 8.37 8.62 -23.69
N ALA A 87 7.19 8.30 -23.17
CA ALA A 87 6.16 9.28 -22.89
C ALA A 87 6.37 10.07 -21.59
N ALA A 88 7.14 9.52 -20.63
CA ALA A 88 7.23 10.04 -19.27
C ALA A 88 8.59 10.64 -18.89
N VAL A 89 9.67 10.32 -19.62
CA VAL A 89 11.05 10.65 -19.24
C VAL A 89 11.72 11.52 -20.30
N LEU A 90 12.44 12.56 -19.86
CA LEU A 90 13.08 13.54 -20.74
C LEU A 90 14.63 13.48 -20.71
N SER A 91 15.23 12.74 -19.78
CA SER A 91 16.70 12.63 -19.62
C SER A 91 17.18 11.26 -19.12
N GLU A 92 18.48 10.96 -19.31
CA GLU A 92 19.10 9.70 -18.84
C GLU A 92 19.18 9.57 -17.32
N VAL A 93 19.35 10.70 -16.61
CA VAL A 93 19.38 10.72 -15.14
C VAL A 93 18.01 10.35 -14.58
N GLU A 94 16.94 10.93 -15.13
CA GLU A 94 15.56 10.58 -14.78
C GLU A 94 15.26 9.11 -15.09
N LEU A 95 15.75 8.59 -16.22
CA LEU A 95 15.61 7.18 -16.57
C LEU A 95 16.23 6.26 -15.52
N THR A 96 17.45 6.56 -15.09
CA THR A 96 18.16 5.76 -14.08
C THR A 96 17.40 5.74 -12.75
N VAL A 97 16.94 6.91 -12.30
CA VAL A 97 16.13 7.04 -11.07
C VAL A 97 14.80 6.29 -11.22
N LEU A 98 14.13 6.40 -12.36
CA LEU A 98 12.87 5.72 -12.63
C LEU A 98 13.02 4.21 -12.58
N LEU A 99 14.02 3.66 -13.28
CA LEU A 99 14.26 2.21 -13.32
C LEU A 99 14.58 1.65 -11.92
N ALA A 100 15.33 2.40 -11.10
CA ALA A 100 15.64 2.00 -9.72
C ALA A 100 14.41 1.98 -8.80
N ASN A 101 13.33 2.70 -9.16
CA ASN A 101 12.11 2.83 -8.38
C ASN A 101 10.90 2.16 -9.06
N LEU A 102 11.14 1.39 -10.12
CA LEU A 102 10.10 0.78 -10.93
C LEU A 102 9.51 -0.46 -10.24
N ASN A 103 8.19 -0.54 -10.27
CA ASN A 103 7.37 -1.61 -9.72
C ASN A 103 6.21 -1.89 -10.68
N VAL A 104 5.44 -2.94 -10.41
CA VAL A 104 4.16 -3.18 -11.08
C VAL A 104 3.00 -3.08 -10.10
N GLY A 105 1.86 -2.63 -10.58
CA GLY A 105 0.58 -2.80 -9.93
C GLY A 105 -0.16 -3.95 -10.60
N LEU A 106 -0.65 -4.91 -9.82
CA LEU A 106 -1.50 -6.01 -10.31
C LEU A 106 -2.94 -5.81 -9.82
N ALA A 107 -3.90 -5.88 -10.72
CA ALA A 107 -5.31 -5.87 -10.33
C ALA A 107 -5.63 -7.15 -9.53
N PRO A 108 -6.36 -7.07 -8.41
CA PRO A 108 -6.80 -8.21 -7.65
C PRO A 108 -7.55 -9.21 -8.49
N ASP A 109 -7.44 -10.46 -8.09
CA ASP A 109 -8.00 -11.61 -8.76
C ASP A 109 -9.49 -11.53 -9.04
N ALA A 110 -10.23 -10.95 -8.09
CA ALA A 110 -11.67 -10.76 -8.17
C ALA A 110 -12.10 -9.83 -9.32
N LEU A 111 -11.17 -9.02 -9.85
CA LEU A 111 -11.41 -8.05 -10.92
C LEU A 111 -11.01 -8.58 -12.31
N VAL A 112 -10.55 -9.83 -12.41
CA VAL A 112 -10.22 -10.46 -13.70
C VAL A 112 -11.50 -10.74 -14.48
N GLY A 113 -11.51 -10.37 -15.76
CA GLY A 113 -12.68 -10.49 -16.64
C GLY A 113 -13.73 -9.38 -16.48
N GLN A 114 -13.54 -8.43 -15.56
CA GLN A 114 -14.39 -7.25 -15.46
C GLN A 114 -13.94 -6.19 -16.46
N THR A 115 -14.90 -5.55 -17.14
CA THR A 115 -14.63 -4.49 -18.12
C THR A 115 -14.38 -3.13 -17.48
N GLN A 116 -14.88 -2.91 -16.26
CA GLN A 116 -14.80 -1.62 -15.57
C GLN A 116 -13.38 -1.08 -15.53
N LYS A 117 -13.21 0.19 -15.93
CA LYS A 117 -11.93 0.91 -15.79
C LYS A 117 -11.47 0.95 -14.33
N LEU A 118 -10.24 0.55 -14.10
CA LEU A 118 -9.62 0.55 -12.78
C LEU A 118 -8.90 1.86 -12.48
N ALA A 119 -9.08 2.35 -11.26
CA ALA A 119 -8.31 3.44 -10.72
C ALA A 119 -6.95 2.94 -10.18
N PRO A 120 -5.96 3.83 -10.01
CA PRO A 120 -4.64 3.43 -9.50
C PRO A 120 -4.66 2.68 -8.15
N HIS A 121 -5.63 3.00 -7.27
CA HIS A 121 -5.77 2.37 -5.96
C HIS A 121 -6.38 0.96 -6.01
N ASP A 122 -6.87 0.52 -7.17
CA ASP A 122 -7.36 -0.85 -7.37
C ASP A 122 -6.21 -1.83 -7.65
N PHE A 123 -4.98 -1.36 -7.81
CA PHE A 123 -3.82 -2.20 -8.09
C PHE A 123 -2.99 -2.46 -6.84
N LEU A 124 -2.54 -3.69 -6.68
CA LEU A 124 -1.65 -4.14 -5.62
C LEU A 124 -0.20 -4.05 -6.10
N ILE A 125 0.63 -3.29 -5.39
CA ILE A 125 2.01 -3.03 -5.80
C ILE A 125 2.91 -4.24 -5.51
N ARG A 126 3.73 -4.60 -6.50
CA ARG A 126 4.75 -5.66 -6.44
C ARG A 126 6.07 -5.21 -7.04
N PRO A 127 7.19 -5.71 -6.50
CA PRO A 127 8.48 -5.51 -7.13
C PRO A 127 8.50 -6.25 -8.47
N LEU A 128 9.29 -5.73 -9.40
CA LEU A 128 9.54 -6.36 -10.68
C LEU A 128 11.03 -6.55 -10.91
N ALA A 129 11.39 -7.48 -11.79
CA ALA A 129 12.70 -7.58 -12.37
C ALA A 129 12.58 -7.76 -13.90
N LEU A 130 13.47 -7.09 -14.63
CA LEU A 130 13.57 -7.24 -16.08
C LEU A 130 14.45 -8.45 -16.41
N ASP A 131 13.93 -9.37 -17.22
CA ASP A 131 14.71 -10.49 -17.76
C ASP A 131 15.50 -10.01 -19.00
N PRO A 132 16.73 -10.50 -19.21
CA PRO A 132 17.53 -10.16 -20.40
C PRO A 132 16.84 -10.43 -21.75
N ARG A 133 15.85 -11.33 -21.79
CA ARG A 133 15.05 -11.67 -22.98
C ARG A 133 13.84 -10.76 -23.18
N GLY A 134 13.66 -9.71 -22.38
CA GLY A 134 12.56 -8.74 -22.52
C GLY A 134 11.28 -9.09 -21.76
N MET A 135 11.30 -10.15 -20.94
CA MET A 135 10.20 -10.54 -20.06
C MET A 135 10.24 -9.76 -18.74
N ILE A 136 9.13 -9.75 -17.99
CA ILE A 136 9.08 -9.15 -16.65
C ILE A 136 8.73 -10.21 -15.62
N ALA A 137 9.66 -10.47 -14.70
CA ALA A 137 9.41 -11.26 -13.51
C ALA A 137 8.73 -10.38 -12.45
N VAL A 138 7.64 -10.87 -11.87
CA VAL A 138 6.88 -10.16 -10.84
C VAL A 138 7.05 -10.86 -9.50
N GLY A 139 7.22 -10.08 -8.43
CA GLY A 139 7.34 -10.58 -7.06
C GLY A 139 6.03 -11.09 -6.45
N ASP A 140 5.11 -11.62 -7.27
CA ASP A 140 3.88 -12.30 -6.87
C ASP A 140 3.38 -13.17 -8.02
N TYR A 141 2.41 -14.04 -7.75
CA TYR A 141 1.74 -14.85 -8.76
C TYR A 141 1.03 -13.96 -9.78
N VAL A 142 1.27 -14.25 -11.06
CA VAL A 142 0.63 -13.59 -12.20
C VAL A 142 -0.11 -14.60 -13.04
N ARG A 143 -1.15 -14.15 -13.73
CA ARG A 143 -1.93 -14.99 -14.65
C ARG A 143 -2.41 -14.23 -15.89
N THR A 144 -2.70 -14.99 -16.94
CA THR A 144 -3.40 -14.46 -18.12
C THR A 144 -4.76 -13.85 -17.74
N GLY A 145 -5.09 -12.74 -18.39
CA GLY A 145 -6.30 -11.94 -18.18
C GLY A 145 -6.22 -10.93 -17.04
N GLN A 146 -5.19 -11.00 -16.19
CA GLN A 146 -4.99 -10.02 -15.13
C GLN A 146 -4.50 -8.68 -15.70
N ARG A 147 -4.91 -7.58 -15.06
CA ARG A 147 -4.48 -6.23 -15.44
C ARG A 147 -3.23 -5.82 -14.68
N LEU A 148 -2.32 -5.17 -15.38
CA LEU A 148 -1.01 -4.73 -14.93
C LEU A 148 -0.83 -3.24 -15.24
N ARG A 149 -0.15 -2.54 -14.35
CA ARG A 149 0.36 -1.18 -14.58
C ARG A 149 1.81 -1.07 -14.17
N PHE A 150 2.58 -0.26 -14.89
CA PHE A 150 3.88 0.17 -14.38
C PHE A 150 3.69 1.27 -13.34
N MET A 151 4.36 1.10 -12.21
CA MET A 151 4.22 1.94 -11.03
C MET A 151 5.60 2.43 -10.60
N VAL A 152 5.70 3.67 -10.15
CA VAL A 152 6.96 4.27 -9.69
C VAL A 152 6.82 4.65 -8.24
N ARG A 153 7.84 4.29 -7.45
CA ARG A 153 7.90 4.55 -6.02
C ARG A 153 8.87 5.69 -5.72
N GLU A 154 8.34 6.89 -5.60
CA GLU A 154 9.12 8.07 -5.22
C GLU A 154 8.67 8.60 -3.87
N LYS A 155 9.56 9.34 -3.22
CA LYS A 155 9.24 10.10 -2.00
C LYS A 155 7.95 10.91 -2.17
N ALA A 156 7.88 11.75 -3.21
CA ALA A 156 6.72 12.62 -3.44
C ALA A 156 5.43 11.82 -3.60
N SER A 157 5.45 10.73 -4.38
CA SER A 157 4.29 9.85 -4.55
C SER A 157 3.86 9.19 -3.23
N ALA A 158 4.81 8.77 -2.39
CA ALA A 158 4.53 8.14 -1.11
C ALA A 158 3.96 9.11 -0.07
N GLU A 159 4.41 10.37 -0.10
CA GLU A 159 3.86 11.44 0.74
C GLU A 159 2.43 11.80 0.27
N GLN A 160 2.26 12.03 -1.03
CA GLN A 160 0.98 12.41 -1.62
C GLN A 160 -0.09 11.33 -1.43
N ASP A 161 0.26 10.06 -1.61
CA ASP A 161 -0.66 8.93 -1.42
C ASP A 161 -1.23 8.91 0.01
N LEU A 162 -0.36 8.97 1.03
CA LEU A 162 -0.77 9.01 2.43
C LEU A 162 -1.63 10.23 2.77
N ILE A 163 -1.23 11.42 2.27
CA ILE A 163 -1.98 12.67 2.45
C ILE A 163 -3.36 12.58 1.80
N SER A 164 -3.46 11.98 0.62
CA SER A 164 -4.72 11.84 -0.12
C SER A 164 -5.73 10.99 0.66
N HIS A 165 -5.26 9.91 1.29
CA HIS A 165 -6.09 9.07 2.13
C HIS A 165 -6.55 9.78 3.42
N GLY A 166 -5.66 10.54 4.07
CA GLY A 166 -6.02 11.37 5.23
C GLY A 166 -7.06 12.44 4.88
N THR A 167 -6.93 13.05 3.71
CA THR A 167 -7.89 14.02 3.19
C THR A 167 -9.22 13.36 2.83
N ALA A 168 -9.22 12.19 2.20
CA ALA A 168 -10.43 11.42 1.90
C ALA A 168 -11.18 11.03 3.19
N LEU A 169 -10.46 10.65 4.24
CA LEU A 169 -11.03 10.37 5.55
C LEU A 169 -11.73 11.60 6.14
N LYS A 170 -11.08 12.77 6.10
CA LYS A 170 -11.67 14.04 6.57
C LYS A 170 -12.91 14.44 5.78
N LYS A 171 -12.84 14.32 4.45
CA LYS A 171 -13.99 14.58 3.57
C LYS A 171 -15.17 13.68 3.93
N ARG A 172 -14.94 12.38 4.11
CA ARG A 172 -15.97 11.42 4.54
C ARG A 172 -16.56 11.79 5.90
N GLN A 173 -15.72 12.16 6.87
CA GLN A 173 -16.19 12.61 8.19
C GLN A 173 -17.12 13.83 8.11
N LEU A 174 -16.72 14.84 7.34
CA LEU A 174 -17.52 16.04 7.13
C LEU A 174 -18.83 15.74 6.40
N GLN A 175 -18.77 14.92 5.35
CA GLN A 175 -19.96 14.51 4.60
C GLN A 175 -20.99 13.81 5.51
N CYS A 176 -20.56 12.80 6.28
CA CYS A 176 -21.42 12.10 7.22
C CYS A 176 -22.03 13.04 8.28
N LEU A 177 -21.26 14.04 8.74
CA LEU A 177 -21.76 15.05 9.67
C LEU A 177 -22.87 15.91 9.03
N MET A 178 -22.67 16.36 7.79
CA MET A 178 -23.65 17.15 7.04
C MET A 178 -24.92 16.35 6.71
N GLU A 179 -24.80 15.04 6.50
CA GLU A 179 -25.91 14.11 6.26
C GLU A 179 -26.62 13.65 7.56
N GLY A 180 -26.22 14.17 8.73
CA GLY A 180 -26.83 13.80 10.01
C GLY A 180 -26.48 12.38 10.49
N THR A 181 -25.46 11.75 9.91
CA THR A 181 -25.00 10.39 10.23
C THR A 181 -23.52 10.38 10.66
N PRO A 182 -23.13 11.17 11.69
CA PRO A 182 -21.72 11.34 12.05
C PRO A 182 -21.04 10.01 12.34
N LEU A 183 -19.79 9.86 11.85
CA LEU A 183 -18.97 8.71 12.17
C LEU A 183 -18.64 8.68 13.66
N ASP A 184 -18.51 7.48 14.21
CA ASP A 184 -18.04 7.25 15.56
C ASP A 184 -16.67 7.96 15.77
N PRO A 185 -16.43 8.60 16.93
CA PRO A 185 -15.21 9.36 17.17
C PRO A 185 -13.97 8.45 17.16
N PRO A 186 -12.86 8.87 16.53
CA PRO A 186 -11.62 8.13 16.60
C PRO A 186 -11.03 8.21 18.01
N ILE A 187 -10.47 7.12 18.51
CA ILE A 187 -9.89 7.03 19.87
C ILE A 187 -8.40 6.69 19.86
N ALA A 188 -7.93 6.00 18.82
CA ALA A 188 -6.52 5.67 18.63
C ALA A 188 -6.26 5.28 17.17
N THR A 189 -5.00 5.25 16.76
CA THR A 189 -4.59 4.59 15.52
C THR A 189 -3.52 3.53 15.77
N LEU A 190 -3.57 2.47 14.97
CA LEU A 190 -2.54 1.45 14.84
C LEU A 190 -1.87 1.63 13.48
N LEU A 191 -0.59 1.96 13.44
CA LEU A 191 0.16 2.27 12.23
C LEU A 191 1.28 1.25 12.02
N PHE A 192 1.21 0.55 10.89
CA PHE A 192 2.22 -0.38 10.43
C PHE A 192 2.81 0.13 9.14
N SER A 193 4.11 0.45 9.14
CA SER A 193 4.77 1.03 7.97
C SER A 193 5.95 0.18 7.53
N CYS A 194 6.10 0.01 6.22
CA CYS A 194 7.16 -0.80 5.66
C CYS A 194 8.53 -0.24 6.04
N VAL A 195 9.49 -1.12 6.34
CA VAL A 195 10.90 -0.77 6.62
C VAL A 195 11.57 -0.01 5.47
N GLY A 196 11.06 -0.16 4.25
CA GLY A 196 11.48 0.63 3.10
C GLY A 196 10.93 2.07 3.09
N ARG A 197 10.06 2.46 4.02
CA ARG A 197 9.57 3.84 4.23
C ARG A 197 10.41 4.52 5.33
N GLY A 198 9.83 5.47 6.06
CA GLY A 198 10.54 6.18 7.13
C GLY A 198 11.65 7.11 6.62
N SER A 199 12.75 7.21 7.35
CA SER A 199 13.86 8.12 7.04
C SER A 199 14.51 7.84 5.68
N ASN A 200 14.59 6.58 5.26
CA ASN A 200 15.18 6.19 3.98
C ASN A 200 14.41 6.76 2.78
N LEU A 201 13.08 6.76 2.85
CA LEU A 201 12.23 7.28 1.77
C LEU A 201 11.93 8.77 1.93
N HIS A 202 11.60 9.21 3.14
CA HIS A 202 11.10 10.57 3.40
C HIS A 202 12.19 11.57 3.77
N SER A 203 13.41 11.10 4.05
CA SER A 203 14.49 11.93 4.63
C SER A 203 14.06 12.64 5.93
N LYS A 204 13.04 12.11 6.61
CA LYS A 204 12.38 12.66 7.79
C LYS A 204 11.99 11.53 8.74
N ASN A 205 12.39 11.61 10.00
CA ASN A 205 12.00 10.64 11.03
C ASN A 205 10.49 10.63 11.19
N SER A 206 9.85 9.49 11.45
CA SER A 206 8.41 9.41 11.80
C SER A 206 7.44 10.18 10.89
N PHE A 207 7.76 10.33 9.59
CA PHE A 207 6.91 11.06 8.64
C PHE A 207 5.47 10.52 8.65
N ASP A 208 5.31 9.20 8.51
CA ASP A 208 3.98 8.57 8.44
C ASP A 208 3.13 8.83 9.68
N ALA A 209 3.70 8.60 10.86
CA ALA A 209 2.99 8.82 12.12
C ALA A 209 2.60 10.29 12.31
N ARG A 210 3.49 11.24 11.97
CA ARG A 210 3.15 12.67 12.05
C ARG A 210 2.07 13.07 11.05
N THR A 211 2.15 12.55 9.82
CA THR A 211 1.13 12.81 8.79
C THR A 211 -0.23 12.27 9.23
N VAL A 212 -0.30 11.03 9.70
CA VAL A 212 -1.56 10.45 10.22
C VAL A 212 -2.08 11.25 11.41
N ALA A 213 -1.22 11.64 12.36
CA ALA A 213 -1.60 12.42 13.52
C ALA A 213 -2.15 13.81 13.17
N SER A 214 -1.69 14.42 12.07
CA SER A 214 -2.23 15.70 11.59
C SER A 214 -3.69 15.61 11.14
N PHE A 215 -4.11 14.45 10.63
CA PHE A 215 -5.51 14.18 10.29
C PHE A 215 -6.29 13.61 11.48
N LEU A 216 -5.67 12.77 12.31
CA LEU A 216 -6.29 12.10 13.43
C LEU A 216 -5.47 12.36 14.69
N PRO A 217 -5.77 13.45 15.45
CA PRO A 217 -5.01 13.83 16.64
C PRO A 217 -5.37 12.94 17.84
N VAL A 218 -5.10 11.64 17.71
CA VAL A 218 -5.35 10.59 18.71
C VAL A 218 -4.06 9.81 18.95
N PRO A 219 -3.92 9.12 20.10
CA PRO A 219 -2.77 8.27 20.37
C PRO A 219 -2.52 7.30 19.21
N THR A 220 -1.27 7.25 18.75
CA THR A 220 -0.84 6.39 17.65
C THR A 220 0.20 5.41 18.17
N SER A 221 -0.01 4.12 17.90
CA SER A 221 0.93 3.04 18.22
C SER A 221 1.15 2.16 17.01
N GLY A 222 2.17 1.30 17.05
CA GLY A 222 2.48 0.36 15.98
C GLY A 222 3.98 0.15 15.81
N PHE A 223 4.40 -0.31 14.63
CA PHE A 223 5.79 -0.66 14.37
C PHE A 223 6.14 -0.61 12.88
N LEU A 224 7.44 -0.67 12.59
CA LEU A 224 7.95 -0.84 11.24
C LEU A 224 8.10 -2.33 10.92
N GLY A 225 7.68 -2.75 9.73
CA GLY A 225 7.65 -4.17 9.35
C GLY A 225 7.95 -4.42 7.87
N ASN A 226 7.87 -5.68 7.47
CA ASN A 226 7.91 -6.07 6.06
C ASN A 226 6.79 -7.09 5.83
N GLY A 227 5.74 -6.70 5.11
CA GLY A 227 4.53 -7.50 4.97
C GLY A 227 3.35 -6.94 5.77
N GLU A 228 2.88 -5.74 5.44
CA GLU A 228 1.64 -5.21 6.01
C GLU A 228 0.41 -5.91 5.42
N ILE A 229 -0.64 -6.11 6.21
CA ILE A 229 -1.91 -6.65 5.74
C ILE A 229 -2.92 -5.52 5.62
N GLY A 230 -3.50 -5.36 4.43
CA GLY A 230 -4.39 -4.25 4.14
C GLY A 230 -5.31 -4.53 2.96
N LYS A 231 -6.38 -3.74 2.82
CA LYS A 231 -7.33 -3.89 1.72
C LYS A 231 -6.81 -3.26 0.43
N VAL A 232 -7.14 -3.92 -0.69
CA VAL A 232 -7.18 -3.35 -2.05
C VAL A 232 -8.55 -3.71 -2.61
N GLY A 233 -9.34 -2.69 -2.97
CA GLY A 233 -10.77 -2.87 -3.26
C GLY A 233 -11.51 -3.55 -2.10
N SER A 234 -12.24 -4.62 -2.40
CA SER A 234 -13.01 -5.41 -1.42
C SER A 234 -12.22 -6.55 -0.77
N THR A 235 -10.96 -6.75 -1.18
CA THR A 235 -10.14 -7.92 -0.81
C THR A 235 -8.95 -7.53 0.06
N THR A 236 -8.50 -8.45 0.92
CA THR A 236 -7.36 -8.25 1.83
C THR A 236 -6.11 -8.89 1.23
N HIS A 237 -5.00 -8.15 1.25
CA HIS A 237 -3.74 -8.55 0.64
C HIS A 237 -2.57 -8.34 1.58
N LEU A 238 -1.49 -9.09 1.34
CA LEU A 238 -0.17 -8.79 1.89
C LEU A 238 0.51 -7.74 0.99
N HIS A 239 1.10 -6.72 1.60
CA HIS A 239 1.72 -5.59 0.93
C HIS A 239 3.25 -5.60 1.13
N GLY A 240 3.99 -5.18 0.10
CA GLY A 240 5.45 -5.02 0.17
C GLY A 240 5.93 -3.58 0.32
N PHE A 241 5.07 -2.60 0.01
CA PHE A 241 5.40 -1.18 0.04
C PHE A 241 4.21 -0.42 0.60
N THR A 242 4.02 -0.33 1.92
CA THR A 242 2.77 0.20 2.46
C THR A 242 2.91 0.89 3.81
N CYS A 243 2.04 1.86 4.05
CA CYS A 243 1.65 2.34 5.37
C CYS A 243 0.19 1.95 5.59
N ALA A 244 -0.03 0.95 6.44
CA ALA A 244 -1.34 0.44 6.82
C ALA A 244 -1.74 1.00 8.18
N VAL A 245 -2.90 1.65 8.24
CA VAL A 245 -3.41 2.33 9.41
C VAL A 245 -4.79 1.81 9.77
N GLY A 246 -4.92 1.29 10.99
CA GLY A 246 -6.21 1.00 11.62
C GLY A 246 -6.65 2.17 12.47
N VAL A 247 -7.77 2.81 12.12
CA VAL A 247 -8.38 3.88 12.91
C VAL A 247 -9.43 3.27 13.83
N LEU A 248 -9.10 3.20 15.12
CA LEU A 248 -10.02 2.69 16.13
C LEU A 248 -11.04 3.77 16.49
N ARG A 249 -12.32 3.40 16.49
CA ARG A 249 -13.44 4.29 16.81
C ARG A 249 -14.28 3.71 17.94
N ALA A 250 -14.69 4.60 18.84
CA ALA A 250 -15.59 4.26 19.93
C ALA A 250 -17.04 4.22 19.44
N GLY A 251 -17.62 3.03 19.37
CA GLY A 251 -19.04 2.85 19.10
C GLY A 251 -19.92 3.38 20.23
N LYS A 252 -21.23 3.43 19.97
CA LYS A 252 -22.23 3.93 20.93
C LYS A 252 -22.07 3.29 22.32
N GLY A 253 -22.01 4.14 23.35
CA GLY A 253 -21.93 3.71 24.76
C GLY A 253 -20.51 3.49 25.29
N MET A 254 -19.47 3.61 24.46
CA MET A 254 -18.08 3.51 24.93
C MET A 254 -17.62 4.86 25.55
N PRO A 255 -17.02 4.87 26.76
CA PRO A 255 -16.40 6.07 27.32
C PRO A 255 -15.25 6.54 26.43
N LEU A 256 -15.21 7.83 26.11
CA LEU A 256 -14.10 8.40 25.36
C LEU A 256 -12.88 8.60 26.27
N PRO A 257 -11.66 8.30 25.77
CA PRO A 257 -10.46 8.67 26.50
C PRO A 257 -10.40 10.20 26.66
N PRO A 258 -9.83 10.71 27.77
CA PRO A 258 -9.61 12.14 27.94
C PRO A 258 -8.77 12.69 26.77
N ALA A 259 -9.10 13.91 26.32
CA ALA A 259 -8.41 14.54 25.21
C ALA A 259 -6.89 14.54 25.45
N ALA A 260 -6.12 14.06 24.46
CA ALA A 260 -4.67 14.04 24.54
C ALA A 260 -4.16 15.48 24.70
N ARG A 261 -3.51 15.78 25.83
CA ARG A 261 -2.78 17.05 26.01
C ARG A 261 -1.63 17.05 25.01
N MET A 262 -1.61 17.98 24.07
CA MET A 262 -0.42 18.18 23.25
C MET A 262 0.75 18.53 24.18
N PRO A 263 1.90 17.86 24.07
CA PRO A 263 3.08 18.27 24.81
C PRO A 263 3.42 19.71 24.40
N ALA A 264 3.57 20.60 25.37
CA ALA A 264 4.03 21.96 25.13
C ALA A 264 5.34 21.88 24.31
N GLU A 265 5.42 22.63 23.22
CA GLU A 265 6.66 22.83 22.48
C GLU A 265 7.73 23.27 23.48
N LYS A 266 8.69 22.38 23.77
CA LYS A 266 9.93 22.80 24.39
C LYS A 266 10.73 23.48 23.29
N ASN A 267 10.70 24.81 23.28
CA ASN A 267 11.69 25.61 22.57
C ASN A 267 13.08 25.21 23.09
N SER A 268 13.89 24.58 22.24
CA SER A 268 15.33 24.42 22.41
C SER A 268 16.01 24.66 21.07
#